data_AF-A0AAC9RQW7-F1
#
_entry.id   AF-A0AAC9RQW7-F1
#
_cell.length_a   1.000
_cell.length_b   1.000
_cell.length_c   1.000
_cell.angle_alpha   90.00
_cell.angle_beta   90.00
_cell.angle_gamma   90.00
#
_symmetry.space_group_name_H-M   'P 1'
#
loop_
_entity.id
_entity.type
_entity.pdbx_description
1 polymer ?
#
loop_
_entity_poly.entity_id
_entity_poly.type
_entity_poly.pdbx_seq_one_letter_code
_entity_poly.pdbx_strand_id
1 'polypeptide(L)'
;MENTDRFEVESDFSAKVAFGEEQAYIIMNCQIGNDDSQCPFIINIELTGIFDIEFEKEDERDMEQLKQLLSQNAVAILYPYIRSLVSDITSKANAFDTFIMPVANIAKAMKENNKIEILELE
;
A
#
# COMPACT_ATOMS: atom_id res chain seq x y z
N MET A 1 -16.45 -31.56 -7.78
CA MET A 1 -17.31 -30.69 -6.97
C MET A 1 -16.45 -29.48 -6.66
N GLU A 2 -16.52 -28.44 -7.48
CA GLU A 2 -15.78 -27.20 -7.26
C GLU A 2 -16.50 -26.43 -6.16
N ASN A 3 -16.12 -26.65 -4.90
CA ASN A 3 -16.47 -25.72 -3.84
C ASN A 3 -15.59 -24.48 -4.06
N THR A 4 -16.06 -23.56 -4.90
CA THR A 4 -15.45 -22.24 -5.02
C THR A 4 -15.98 -21.41 -3.85
N ASP A 5 -15.62 -21.76 -2.63
CA ASP A 5 -15.89 -20.93 -1.47
C ASP A 5 -15.06 -19.65 -1.68
N ARG A 6 -15.72 -18.60 -2.18
CA ARG A 6 -15.10 -17.27 -2.30
C ARG A 6 -14.94 -16.74 -0.88
N PHE A 7 -13.74 -16.88 -0.33
CA PHE A 7 -13.39 -16.27 0.95
C PHE A 7 -13.59 -14.75 0.86
N GLU A 8 -14.34 -14.21 1.81
CA GLU A 8 -14.44 -12.76 1.98
C GLU A 8 -13.20 -12.31 2.76
N VAL A 9 -12.21 -11.81 2.03
CA VAL A 9 -10.94 -11.35 2.58
C VAL A 9 -10.93 -9.83 2.54
N GLU A 10 -11.04 -9.22 3.71
CA GLU A 10 -10.91 -7.77 3.87
C GLU A 10 -9.45 -7.34 3.71
N SER A 11 -9.23 -6.07 3.38
CA SER A 11 -7.89 -5.50 3.29
C SER A 11 -7.90 -4.06 3.78
N ASP A 12 -7.03 -3.73 4.73
CA ASP A 12 -6.80 -2.36 5.20
C ASP A 12 -5.41 -1.90 4.74
N PHE A 13 -5.33 -0.64 4.33
CA PHE A 13 -4.10 -0.01 3.86
C PHE A 13 -3.92 1.33 4.54
N SER A 14 -2.67 1.63 4.89
CA SER A 14 -2.25 2.97 5.28
C SER A 14 -0.86 3.26 4.76
N ALA A 15 -0.54 4.55 4.61
CA ALA A 15 0.77 4.98 4.15
C ALA A 15 1.30 6.11 5.02
N LYS A 16 2.61 6.08 5.27
CA LYS A 16 3.36 7.21 5.81
C LYS A 16 4.33 7.69 4.74
N VAL A 17 4.31 8.98 4.49
CA VAL A 17 5.17 9.67 3.53
C VAL A 17 6.09 10.55 4.34
N ALA A 18 7.38 10.25 4.34
CA ALA A 18 8.41 11.12 4.90
C ALA A 18 9.31 11.61 3.76
N PHE A 19 9.64 12.90 3.71
CA PHE A 19 10.53 13.41 2.67
C PHE A 19 11.43 14.52 3.20
N GLY A 20 12.68 14.53 2.73
CA GLY A 20 13.65 15.60 2.93
C GLY A 20 13.93 16.35 1.63
N GLU A 21 15.15 16.88 1.47
CA GLU A 21 15.52 17.63 0.25
C GLU A 21 15.77 16.71 -0.96
N GLU A 22 16.47 15.60 -0.76
CA GLU A 22 16.90 14.72 -1.87
C GLU A 22 16.17 13.38 -1.91
N GLN A 23 15.55 12.97 -0.80
CA GLN A 23 14.98 11.63 -0.66
C GLN A 23 13.60 11.65 -0.02
N ALA A 24 12.76 10.73 -0.47
CA ALA A 24 11.47 10.41 0.11
C ALA A 24 11.38 8.92 0.48
N TYR A 25 10.71 8.66 1.59
CA TYR A 25 10.44 7.36 2.16
C TYR A 25 8.93 7.17 2.22
N ILE A 26 8.43 6.13 1.56
CA ILE A 26 7.01 5.77 1.52
C ILE A 26 6.85 4.44 2.22
N ILE A 27 6.30 4.46 3.42
CA ILE A 27 6.07 3.26 4.23
C ILE A 27 4.61 2.89 4.09
N MET A 28 4.32 1.82 3.35
CA MET A 28 2.98 1.30 3.19
C MET A 28 2.75 0.12 4.14
N ASN A 29 1.75 0.27 4.99
CA ASN A 29 1.27 -0.78 5.89
C ASN A 29 0.00 -1.39 5.31
N CYS A 30 -0.06 -2.71 5.30
CA CYS A 30 -1.21 -3.46 4.79
C CYS A 30 -1.51 -4.63 5.72
N GLN A 31 -2.79 -4.75 6.08
CA GLN A 31 -3.35 -5.95 6.69
C GLN A 31 -4.32 -6.59 5.70
N ILE A 32 -4.14 -7.88 5.42
CA ILE A 32 -5.01 -8.66 4.54
C ILE A 32 -5.56 -9.83 5.33
N GLY A 33 -6.88 -9.97 5.31
CA GLY A 33 -7.59 -10.88 6.18
C GLY A 33 -7.70 -10.37 7.61
N ASN A 34 -8.44 -11.12 8.42
CA ASN A 34 -8.75 -10.79 9.80
C ASN A 34 -8.91 -12.08 10.63
N ASP A 35 -9.17 -11.94 11.92
CA ASP A 35 -9.35 -13.07 12.83
C ASP A 35 -10.73 -13.76 12.70
N ASP A 36 -11.51 -13.47 11.65
CA ASP A 36 -12.77 -14.18 11.42
C ASP A 36 -12.48 -15.66 11.15
N SER A 37 -13.29 -16.54 11.76
CA SER A 37 -13.33 -17.97 11.50
C SER A 37 -13.46 -18.36 10.02
N GLN A 38 -14.01 -17.48 9.18
CA GLN A 38 -14.17 -17.68 7.74
C GLN A 38 -12.95 -17.19 6.93
N CYS A 39 -12.02 -16.46 7.56
CA CYS A 39 -10.82 -15.97 6.91
C CYS A 39 -9.69 -17.00 7.05
N PRO A 40 -9.13 -17.50 5.93
CA PRO A 40 -8.14 -18.59 5.98
C PRO A 40 -6.74 -18.14 6.43
N PHE A 41 -6.47 -16.84 6.48
CA PHE A 41 -5.17 -16.30 6.84
C PHE A 41 -5.25 -14.84 7.29
N ILE A 42 -4.17 -14.39 7.93
CA ILE A 42 -3.90 -12.97 8.17
C ILE A 42 -2.47 -12.70 7.71
N ILE A 43 -2.31 -11.67 6.88
CA ILE A 43 -1.01 -11.22 6.38
C ILE A 43 -0.85 -9.75 6.76
N ASN A 44 0.25 -9.45 7.48
CA ASN A 44 0.67 -8.10 7.79
C ASN A 44 1.94 -7.78 7.00
N ILE A 45 1.91 -6.71 6.22
CA ILE A 45 3.02 -6.28 5.36
C ILE A 45 3.33 -4.82 5.69
N GLU A 46 4.62 -4.54 5.91
CA GLU A 46 5.19 -3.21 5.82
C GLU A 46 6.14 -3.20 4.62
N LEU A 47 5.90 -2.29 3.68
CA LEU A 47 6.73 -2.11 2.48
C LEU A 47 7.24 -0.67 2.43
N THR A 48 8.56 -0.51 2.41
CA THR A 48 9.20 0.80 2.30
C THR A 48 9.74 1.02 0.89
N GLY A 49 9.24 2.05 0.22
CA GLY A 49 9.83 2.60 -0.99
C GLY A 49 10.75 3.77 -0.67
N ILE A 50 11.93 3.78 -1.26
CA ILE A 50 12.88 4.89 -1.19
C ILE A 50 12.96 5.50 -2.58
N PHE A 51 12.73 6.81 -2.66
CA PHE A 51 12.71 7.57 -3.91
C PHE A 51 13.69 8.73 -3.79
N ASP A 52 14.55 8.87 -4.79
CA ASP A 52 15.28 10.12 -4.97
C ASP A 52 14.31 11.15 -5.58
N ILE A 53 14.35 12.37 -5.06
CA ILE A 53 13.44 13.46 -5.45
C ILE A 53 14.24 14.71 -5.82
N GLU A 54 13.77 15.39 -6.86
CA GLU A 54 14.26 16.70 -7.28
C GLU A 54 13.05 17.62 -7.43
N PHE A 55 13.03 18.72 -6.70
CA PHE A 55 11.94 19.69 -6.76
C PHE A 55 12.45 21.10 -6.47
N GLU A 56 11.81 22.09 -7.09
CA GLU A 56 12.04 23.50 -6.80
C GLU A 56 11.28 23.86 -5.52
N LYS A 57 11.93 24.46 -4.51
CA LYS A 57 11.29 24.93 -3.27
C LYS A 57 10.97 26.42 -3.35
N GLU A 58 10.64 26.90 -4.55
CA GLU A 58 10.46 28.33 -4.82
C GLU A 58 9.13 28.87 -4.29
N ASP A 59 8.06 28.06 -4.34
CA ASP A 59 6.78 28.42 -3.74
C ASP A 59 6.00 27.25 -3.09
N GLU A 60 4.90 27.60 -2.39
CA GLU A 60 4.03 26.63 -1.70
C GLU A 60 3.36 25.63 -2.66
N ARG A 61 3.18 25.98 -3.94
CA ARG A 61 2.53 25.11 -4.93
C ARG A 61 3.46 23.98 -5.33
N ASP A 62 4.76 24.22 -5.40
CA ASP A 62 5.74 23.17 -5.70
C ASP A 62 5.78 22.12 -4.58
N MET A 63 5.74 22.58 -3.32
CA MET A 63 5.65 21.71 -2.16
C MET A 63 4.36 20.89 -2.15
N GLU A 64 3.22 21.49 -2.48
CA GLU A 64 1.94 20.79 -2.56
C GLU A 64 1.95 19.76 -3.70
N GLN A 65 2.54 20.09 -4.85
CA GLN A 65 2.71 19.14 -5.96
C GLN A 65 3.58 17.95 -5.56
N LEU A 66 4.71 18.18 -4.88
CA LEU A 66 5.54 17.11 -4.36
C LEU A 66 4.76 16.19 -3.41
N LYS A 67 4.04 16.77 -2.43
CA LYS A 67 3.20 16.01 -1.50
C LYS A 67 2.15 15.17 -2.23
N GLN A 68 1.55 15.69 -3.30
CA GLN A 68 0.61 14.93 -4.12
C GLN A 68 1.27 13.81 -4.92
N LEU A 69 2.45 14.05 -5.49
CA LEU A 69 3.21 13.03 -6.20
C LEU A 69 3.57 11.86 -5.26
N LEU A 70 4.08 12.17 -4.07
CA LEU A 70 4.48 11.16 -3.09
C LEU A 70 3.28 10.41 -2.51
N SER A 71 2.22 11.12 -2.11
CA SER A 71 1.03 10.49 -1.50
C SER A 71 0.18 9.69 -2.49
N GLN A 72 0.24 9.97 -3.79
CA GLN A 72 -0.59 9.27 -4.78
C GLN A 72 0.24 8.34 -5.68
N ASN A 73 1.23 8.89 -6.37
CA ASN A 73 1.94 8.14 -7.41
C ASN A 73 2.93 7.16 -6.80
N ALA A 74 3.70 7.57 -5.79
CA ALA A 74 4.65 6.68 -5.14
C ALA A 74 3.93 5.51 -4.43
N VAL A 75 2.81 5.79 -3.76
CA VAL A 75 1.91 4.77 -3.22
C VAL A 75 1.38 3.82 -4.31
N ALA A 76 0.93 4.35 -5.44
CA ALA A 76 0.44 3.53 -6.56
C ALA A 76 1.54 2.64 -7.16
N ILE A 77 2.80 3.09 -7.16
CA ILE A 77 3.97 2.30 -7.58
C ILE A 77 4.21 1.13 -6.62
N LEU A 78 4.01 1.31 -5.32
CA LEU A 78 4.23 0.27 -4.32
C LEU A 78 3.14 -0.82 -4.31
N TYR A 79 1.90 -0.49 -4.68
CA TYR A 79 0.78 -1.43 -4.59
C TYR A 79 0.98 -2.76 -5.39
N PRO A 80 1.49 -2.74 -6.64
CA PRO A 80 1.83 -3.96 -7.37
C PRO A 80 2.77 -4.91 -6.63
N TYR A 81 3.72 -4.39 -5.85
CA TYR A 81 4.66 -5.20 -5.07
C TYR A 81 3.96 -5.93 -3.93
N ILE A 82 3.07 -5.26 -3.19
CA ILE A 82 2.22 -5.91 -2.17
C ILE A 82 1.36 -6.99 -2.81
N ARG A 83 0.71 -6.69 -3.94
CA ARG A 83 -0.14 -7.65 -4.65
C ARG A 83 0.61 -8.90 -5.08
N SER A 84 1.83 -8.74 -5.60
CA SER A 84 2.69 -9.87 -5.96
C SER A 84 3.10 -10.67 -4.71
N LEU A 85 3.55 -9.99 -3.65
CA LEU A 85 4.00 -10.63 -2.41
C LEU A 85 2.89 -11.48 -1.77
N VAL A 86 1.66 -10.97 -1.77
CA VAL A 86 0.51 -11.67 -1.19
C VAL A 86 0.16 -12.92 -1.99
N SER A 87 0.20 -12.83 -3.32
CA SER A 87 0.01 -14.00 -4.20
C SER A 87 1.12 -15.03 -3.97
N ASP A 88 2.35 -14.59 -3.82
CA ASP A 88 3.51 -15.46 -3.58
C ASP A 88 3.47 -16.15 -2.22
N ILE A 89 3.05 -15.45 -1.15
CA ILE A 89 2.94 -16.05 0.19
C ILE A 89 1.78 -17.05 0.22
N THR A 90 0.62 -16.67 -0.31
CA THR A 90 -0.58 -17.53 -0.27
C THR A 90 -0.43 -18.77 -1.14
N SER A 91 0.22 -18.68 -2.30
CA SER A 91 0.54 -19.86 -3.12
C SER A 91 1.45 -20.86 -2.42
N LYS A 92 2.36 -20.38 -1.56
CA LYS A 92 3.27 -21.24 -0.77
C LYS A 92 2.60 -21.91 0.42
N ALA A 93 1.45 -21.40 0.89
CA ALA A 93 0.74 -21.98 2.02
C ALA A 93 0.19 -23.38 1.71
N ASN A 94 -0.17 -23.63 0.43
CA ASN A 94 -0.68 -24.92 -0.05
C ASN A 94 -1.86 -25.49 0.77
N ALA A 95 -2.60 -24.62 1.47
CA ALA A 95 -3.73 -24.96 2.34
C ALA A 95 -5.07 -24.40 1.83
N PHE A 96 -4.99 -23.42 0.93
CA PHE A 96 -6.11 -22.72 0.30
C PHE A 96 -5.64 -22.22 -1.07
N ASP A 97 -6.57 -21.81 -1.93
CA ASP A 97 -6.26 -21.27 -3.25
C ASP A 97 -5.42 -20.00 -3.14
N THR A 98 -4.55 -19.77 -4.13
CA THR A 98 -3.74 -18.55 -4.17
C THR A 98 -4.64 -17.32 -4.18
N PHE A 99 -4.42 -16.40 -3.23
CA PHE A 99 -5.21 -15.19 -3.13
C PHE A 99 -4.66 -14.12 -4.06
N ILE A 100 -5.46 -13.73 -5.05
CA ILE A 100 -5.14 -12.67 -6.00
C ILE A 100 -5.92 -11.41 -5.62
N MET A 101 -5.21 -10.37 -5.20
CA MET A 101 -5.86 -9.09 -4.88
C MET A 101 -6.47 -8.46 -6.14
N PRO A 102 -7.61 -7.75 -6.02
CA PRO A 102 -8.24 -7.05 -7.13
C PRO A 102 -7.37 -5.89 -7.62
N VAL A 103 -7.59 -5.44 -8.85
CA VAL A 103 -7.02 -4.17 -9.31
C VAL A 103 -7.83 -3.05 -8.69
N ALA A 104 -7.19 -2.20 -7.89
CA ALA A 104 -7.84 -1.10 -7.20
C ALA A 104 -6.97 0.16 -7.25
N ASN A 105 -7.60 1.34 -7.21
CA ASN A 105 -6.89 2.60 -7.01
C ASN A 105 -6.71 2.83 -5.50
N ILE A 106 -5.73 2.13 -4.90
CA ILE A 106 -5.45 2.17 -3.46
C ILE A 106 -5.00 3.56 -3.01
N ALA A 107 -4.26 4.28 -3.84
CA ALA A 107 -3.87 5.67 -3.57
C ALA A 107 -5.10 6.56 -3.35
N LYS A 108 -6.09 6.48 -4.24
CA LYS A 108 -7.36 7.21 -4.10
C LYS A 108 -8.13 6.76 -2.85
N ALA A 109 -8.27 5.45 -2.63
CA ALA A 109 -9.01 4.91 -1.49
C ALA A 109 -8.40 5.35 -0.15
N MET A 110 -7.07 5.32 -0.01
CA MET A 110 -6.40 5.78 1.22
C MET A 110 -6.54 7.29 1.42
N LYS A 111 -6.47 8.08 0.35
CA LYS A 111 -6.71 9.53 0.42
C LYS A 111 -8.12 9.86 0.90
N GLU A 112 -9.14 9.22 0.35
CA GLU A 112 -10.55 9.46 0.72
C GLU A 112 -10.85 9.06 2.18
N ASN A 113 -10.12 8.07 2.70
CA ASN A 113 -10.27 7.59 4.07
C ASN A 113 -9.28 8.22 5.06
N ASN A 114 -8.51 9.26 4.67
CA ASN A 114 -7.48 9.91 5.48
C ASN A 114 -6.46 8.93 6.09
N LYS A 115 -6.06 7.92 5.32
CA LYS A 115 -5.11 6.85 5.70
C LYS A 115 -3.67 7.15 5.26
N ILE A 116 -3.38 8.40 4.89
CA ILE A 116 -2.05 8.84 4.47
C ILE A 116 -1.58 9.93 5.42
N GLU A 117 -0.46 9.66 6.10
CA GLU A 117 0.25 10.62 6.94
C GLU A 117 1.45 11.17 6.16
N ILE A 118 1.67 12.48 6.22
CA ILE A 118 2.78 13.16 5.53
C ILE A 118 3.64 13.91 6.55
N LEU A 119 4.94 13.69 6.51
CA LEU A 119 5.96 14.28 7.36
C LEU A 119 7.07 14.89 6.48
N GLU A 120 7.38 16.16 6.71
CA GLU A 120 8.59 16.80 6.17
C GLU A 120 9.71 16.60 7.19
N LEU A 121 10.86 16.11 6.74
CA LEU A 121 12.05 15.90 7.57
C LEU A 121 12.86 17.20 7.60
N GLU A 122 13.24 17.65 8.80
CA GLU A 122 14.14 18.78 9.03
C GLU A 122 15.60 18.45 8.71
#